data_AF-A0A075WH93-F1
#
_entry.id   AF-A0A075WH93-F1
#
_cell.length_a   1.000
_cell.length_b   1.000
_cell.length_c   1.000
_cell.angle_alpha   90.00
_cell.angle_beta   90.00
_cell.angle_gamma   90.00
#
_symmetry.space_group_name_H-M   'P 1'
#
loop_
_entity.id
_entity.type
_entity.pdbx_description
1 polymer ?
#
loop_
_entity_poly.entity_id
_entity_poly.type
_entity_poly.pdbx_seq_one_letter_code
_entity_poly.pdbx_strand_id
1 'polypeptide(L)' 'MVRAAKEFDACYVFVGALTLYGKGKELYYRILENHFTELLPKYRQLFKTFNQPSREYQWSLERRAKMLCDKAGIKYGIV' A
#
# COMPACT_ATOMS: atom_id res chain seq x y z
N MET A 1 -0.46 -11.35 -4.13
CA MET A 1 -1.68 -10.66 -4.59
C MET A 1 -1.75 -10.53 -6.10
N VAL A 2 -0.84 -9.83 -6.80
CA VAL A 2 -0.90 -9.74 -8.28
C VAL A 2 -0.92 -11.11 -8.97
N ARG A 3 0.02 -12.01 -8.62
CA ARG A 3 0.04 -13.38 -9.18
C ARG A 3 -1.24 -14.16 -8.84
N ALA A 4 -1.70 -14.07 -7.60
CA ALA A 4 -2.96 -14.70 -7.18
C ALA A 4 -4.14 -14.16 -8.02
N ALA A 5 -4.23 -12.86 -8.25
CA ALA A 5 -5.26 -12.29 -9.11
C ALA A 5 -5.25 -12.91 -10.52
N LYS A 6 -4.06 -13.18 -11.08
CA LYS A 6 -3.92 -13.91 -12.34
C LYS A 6 -4.40 -15.37 -12.25
N GLU A 7 -4.07 -16.07 -11.16
CA GLU A 7 -4.51 -17.45 -10.90
C GLU A 7 -6.03 -17.58 -10.77
N PHE A 8 -6.72 -16.50 -10.39
CA PHE A 8 -8.19 -16.41 -10.31
C PHE A 8 -8.82 -15.68 -11.51
N ASP A 9 -8.12 -15.59 -12.64
CA ASP A 9 -8.61 -14.99 -13.90
C ASP A 9 -9.12 -13.54 -13.78
N ALA A 10 -8.58 -12.76 -12.83
CA ALA A 10 -8.92 -11.35 -12.72
C ALA A 10 -8.42 -10.56 -13.95
N CYS A 11 -9.27 -9.69 -14.49
CA CYS A 11 -8.95 -8.90 -15.67
C CYS A 11 -7.89 -7.81 -15.39
N TYR A 12 -7.90 -7.25 -14.18
CA TYR A 12 -7.03 -6.16 -13.77
C TYR A 12 -6.89 -6.11 -12.24
N VAL A 13 -5.91 -5.33 -11.77
CA VAL A 13 -5.74 -5.01 -10.34
C VAL A 13 -5.51 -3.53 -10.12
N PHE A 14 -5.97 -3.02 -8.98
CA PHE A 14 -5.60 -1.70 -8.47
C PHE A 14 -4.67 -1.86 -7.27
N VAL A 15 -3.60 -1.05 -7.23
CA VAL A 15 -2.70 -0.97 -6.07
C VAL A 15 -2.67 0.46 -5.61
N GLY A 16 -3.08 0.68 -4.36
CA GLY A 16 -3.07 1.98 -3.70
C GLY A 16 -2.23 1.97 -2.43
N ALA A 17 -1.77 3.15 -2.03
CA ALA A 17 -1.16 3.32 -0.72
C ALA A 17 -2.22 3.37 0.37
N LEU A 18 -1.84 2.94 1.59
CA LEU A 18 -2.71 3.00 2.74
C LEU A 18 -3.03 4.45 3.12
N THR A 19 -4.30 4.75 3.35
CA THR A 19 -4.76 6.03 3.94
C THR A 19 -5.16 5.79 5.38
N LEU A 20 -4.51 6.49 6.31
CA LEU A 20 -4.82 6.48 7.74
C LEU A 20 -5.47 7.81 8.11
N TYR A 21 -6.81 7.86 8.08
CA TYR A 21 -7.58 9.08 8.33
C TYR A 21 -8.23 9.08 9.72
N GLY A 22 -8.20 10.23 10.39
CA GLY A 22 -8.87 10.47 11.66
C GLY A 22 -8.54 9.42 12.74
N LYS A 23 -9.56 8.93 13.45
CA LYS A 23 -9.42 7.97 14.55
C LYS A 23 -8.74 6.67 14.14
N GLY A 24 -8.86 6.27 12.87
CA GLY A 24 -8.21 5.08 12.34
C GLY A 24 -6.69 5.13 12.47
N LYS A 25 -6.07 6.30 12.30
CA LYS A 25 -4.61 6.46 12.44
C LYS A 25 -4.14 6.21 13.88
N GLU A 26 -4.90 6.72 14.86
CA GLU A 26 -4.59 6.50 16.28
C GLU A 26 -4.69 5.03 16.67
N LEU A 27 -5.76 4.35 16.26
CA LEU A 27 -5.95 2.92 16.52
C LEU A 27 -4.85 2.10 15.86
N TYR A 28 -4.50 2.43 14.61
CA TYR A 28 -3.43 1.76 13.89
C TYR A 28 -2.08 1.89 14.63
N TYR A 29 -1.72 3.10 15.08
CA TYR A 29 -0.48 3.31 15.83
C TYR A 29 -0.47 2.60 17.18
N ARG A 30 -1.61 2.53 17.88
CA ARG A 30 -1.73 1.77 19.13
C ARG A 30 -1.48 0.28 18.92
N ILE A 31 -1.99 -0.28 17.82
CA ILE A 31 -1.72 -1.68 17.47
C ILE A 31 -0.23 -1.90 17.17
N LEU A 32 0.41 -0.99 16.42
CA LEU A 32 1.86 -1.06 16.20
C LEU A 32 2.65 -0.95 17.50
N GLU A 33 2.27 -0.04 18.39
CA GLU A 33 2.92 0.12 19.70
C GLU A 33 2.79 -1.13 20.59
N ASN A 34 1.65 -1.82 20.55
CA ASN A 34 1.41 -2.98 21.40
C ASN A 34 2.01 -4.29 20.83
N HIS A 35 2.13 -4.40 19.51
CA HIS A 35 2.43 -5.69 18.86
C HIS A 35 3.60 -5.66 17.86
N PHE A 36 3.96 -4.49 17.31
CA PHE A 36 4.95 -4.33 16.24
C PHE A 36 5.78 -3.06 16.44
N THR A 37 6.39 -2.92 17.62
CA THR A 37 7.04 -1.69 18.08
C THR A 37 8.12 -1.20 17.12
N GLU A 38 8.80 -2.10 16.42
CA GLU A 38 9.82 -1.81 15.42
C GLU A 38 9.29 -1.14 14.14
N LEU A 39 7.98 -1.27 13.89
CA LEU A 39 7.32 -0.64 12.74
C LEU A 39 6.83 0.78 13.07
N LEU A 40 6.52 1.07 14.32
CA LEU A 40 6.03 2.37 14.75
C LEU A 40 6.89 3.56 14.25
N PRO A 41 8.23 3.58 14.41
CA PRO A 41 9.05 4.68 13.90
C PRO A 41 9.01 4.78 12.37
N LYS A 42 8.95 3.66 11.65
CA LYS A 42 8.86 3.63 10.18
C LYS A 42 7.54 4.23 9.70
N TYR A 43 6.43 3.88 10.34
CA TYR A 43 5.11 4.40 10.01
C TYR A 43 4.95 5.88 10.40
N ARG A 44 5.52 6.32 11.52
CA ARG A 44 5.58 7.75 11.88
C ARG A 44 6.37 8.54 10.83
N GLN A 45 7.50 8.03 10.36
CA GLN A 45 8.28 8.68 9.31
C GLN A 45 7.55 8.69 7.96
N LEU A 46 6.85 7.60 7.61
CA LEU A 46 6.14 7.45 6.35
C LEU A 46 4.95 8.42 6.22
N PHE A 47 4.17 8.59 7.29
CA PHE A 47 2.95 9.41 7.28
C PHE A 47 3.18 10.84 7.80
N LYS A 48 4.15 11.04 8.72
CA LYS A 48 4.35 12.32 9.42
C LYS A 48 3.01 12.87 9.95
N THR A 49 2.72 14.13 9.66
CA THR A 49 1.45 14.81 9.98
C THR A 49 0.31 14.49 9.01
N PHE A 50 0.59 13.82 7.89
CA PHE A 50 -0.40 13.53 6.85
C PHE A 50 -1.13 12.21 7.09
N ASN A 51 -2.28 12.06 6.42
CA ASN A 51 -3.09 10.84 6.44
C ASN A 51 -2.68 9.84 5.35
N GLN A 52 -1.78 10.25 4.46
CA GLN A 52 -1.28 9.45 3.35
C GLN A 52 0.25 9.59 3.27
N PRO A 53 0.95 8.57 2.76
CA PRO A 53 2.38 8.69 2.50
C PRO A 53 2.66 9.72 1.39
N SER A 54 3.92 10.17 1.30
CA SER A 54 4.31 11.18 0.32
C SER A 54 4.06 10.74 -1.13
N ARG A 55 3.95 11.71 -2.04
CA ARG A 55 3.71 11.44 -3.47
C ARG A 55 4.80 10.56 -4.07
N GLU A 56 6.04 10.76 -3.65
CA GLU A 56 7.20 9.98 -4.10
C GLU A 56 7.08 8.51 -3.67
N TYR A 57 6.62 8.26 -2.44
CA TYR A 57 6.35 6.90 -1.98
C TYR A 57 5.23 6.24 -2.79
N GLN A 58 4.14 6.98 -3.04
CA GLN A 58 3.03 6.48 -3.85
C GLN A 58 3.46 6.14 -5.28
N TRP A 59 4.27 6.99 -5.92
CA TRP A 59 4.82 6.73 -7.25
C TRP A 59 5.79 5.54 -7.29
N SER A 60 6.63 5.39 -6.26
CA SER A 60 7.51 4.22 -6.11
C SER A 60 6.70 2.94 -6.01
N LEU A 61 5.62 2.96 -5.21
CA LEU A 61 4.69 1.84 -5.06
C LEU A 61 3.99 1.51 -6.39
N GLU A 62 3.46 2.53 -7.08
CA GLU A 62 2.78 2.38 -8.36
C GLU A 62 3.72 1.80 -9.43
N ARG A 63 4.96 2.28 -9.52
CA ARG A 63 5.95 1.75 -10.46
C ARG A 63 6.24 0.27 -10.20
N ARG A 64 6.42 -0.11 -8.94
CA ARG A 64 6.62 -1.51 -8.55
C ARG A 64 5.39 -2.37 -8.87
N ALA A 65 4.19 -1.85 -8.63
CA ALA A 65 2.96 -2.54 -8.94
C ALA A 65 2.82 -2.79 -10.45
N LYS A 66 3.06 -1.78 -11.29
CA LYS A 66 3.05 -1.90 -12.76
C LYS A 66 4.03 -2.97 -13.24
N MET A 67 5.30 -2.93 -12.80
CA MET A 67 6.29 -3.95 -13.15
C MET A 67 5.86 -5.38 -12.77
N LEU A 68 5.23 -5.54 -11.60
CA LEU A 68 4.73 -6.84 -11.17
C LEU A 68 3.52 -7.31 -12.00
N CYS A 69 2.65 -6.38 -12.41
CA CYS A 69 1.51 -6.67 -13.27
C CYS A 69 1.97 -7.10 -14.67
N ASP A 70 2.95 -6.38 -15.23
CA ASP A 70 3.56 -6.71 -16.52
C ASP A 70 4.16 -8.12 -16.49
N LYS A 71 4.95 -8.42 -15.45
CA LYS A 71 5.56 -9.75 -15.26
C LYS A 71 4.52 -10.87 -15.11
N ALA A 72 3.37 -10.57 -14.52
CA ALA A 72 2.30 -11.54 -14.29
C ALA A 72 1.30 -11.63 -15.45
N GLY A 73 1.41 -10.78 -16.47
CA GLY A 73 0.47 -10.75 -17.61
C GLY A 73 -0.96 -10.39 -17.19
N ILE A 74 -1.10 -9.41 -16.28
CA ILE A 74 -2.38 -8.86 -15.83
C ILE A 74 -2.36 -7.33 -15.94
N LYS A 75 -3.49 -6.71 -16.26
CA LYS A 75 -3.58 -5.25 -16.40
C LYS A 75 -3.47 -4.53 -15.05
N TYR A 76 -2.78 -3.40 -15.06
CA TYR A 76 -2.81 -2.46 -13.94
C TYR A 76 -3.92 -1.42 -14.16
N GLY A 77 -5.06 -1.60 -13.49
CA GLY A 77 -6.27 -0.80 -13.68
C GLY A 77 -7.16 -1.28 -14.83
N ILE A 78 -8.36 -0.67 -14.92
CA ILE A 78 -9.41 -1.05 -15.87
C ILE A 78 -9.03 -0.76 -17.32
N VAL A 79 -8.31 0.34 -17.56
CA VAL A 79 -8.07 0.92 -18.89
C VAL A 79 -6.85 0.31 -19.54
#